data_AF-A0A2N0QH71-F1
#
_entry.id   AF-A0A2N0QH71-F1
#
_cell.length_a   1.000
_cell.length_b   1.000
_cell.length_c   1.000
_cell.angle_alpha   90.00
_cell.angle_beta   90.00
_cell.angle_gamma   90.00
#
_symmetry.space_group_name_H-M   'P 1'
#
loop_
_entity.id
_entity.type
_entity.pdbx_description
1 polymer ?
#
loop_
_entity_poly.entity_id
_entity_poly.type
_entity_poly.pdbx_seq_one_letter_code
_entity_poly.pdbx_strand_id
1 'polypeptide(L)'
;QEIIRWSDDFVKLFKTFSRSELRLPKFHIWRYHTIQTIKRYGAINGLTTETYETLHKNWVKNPYRISNKKNVLDQIIKTIRWQIITTNELKKPTMLKLDCMRSLL
;
A
#
# COMPACT_ATOMS: atom_id res chain seq x y z
N GLN A 1 16.08 16.57 -19.28
CA GLN A 1 15.53 15.37 -18.62
C GLN A 1 14.44 14.78 -19.50
N GLU A 2 14.68 13.59 -20.05
CA GLU A 2 13.74 12.90 -20.95
C GLU A 2 12.37 12.70 -20.31
N ILE A 3 12.31 12.47 -18.99
CA ILE A 3 11.05 12.28 -18.26
C ILE A 3 10.15 13.53 -18.25
N ILE A 4 10.74 14.73 -18.27
CA ILE A 4 9.99 15.99 -18.30
C ILE A 4 9.41 16.19 -19.70
N ARG A 5 10.20 15.92 -20.75
CA ARG A 5 9.74 16.00 -22.14
C ARG A 5 8.61 15.01 -22.41
N TRP A 6 8.79 13.75 -21.98
CA TRP A 6 7.74 12.74 -22.05
C TRP A 6 6.48 13.18 -21.30
N SER A 7 6.63 13.77 -20.11
CA SER A 7 5.50 14.27 -19.32
C SER A 7 4.74 15.40 -20.04
N ASP A 8 5.44 16.30 -20.72
CA ASP A 8 4.82 17.36 -21.51
C ASP A 8 4.06 16.79 -22.73
N ASP A 9 4.64 15.82 -23.43
CA ASP A 9 3.97 15.14 -24.55
C ASP A 9 2.73 14.37 -24.08
N PHE A 10 2.82 13.68 -22.93
CA PHE A 10 1.69 13.00 -22.31
C PHE A 10 0.54 13.98 -22.00
N VAL A 11 0.84 15.12 -21.37
CA VAL A 11 -0.18 16.14 -21.08
C VAL A 11 -0.78 16.69 -22.37
N LYS A 12 0.06 16.97 -23.38
CA LYS A 12 -0.40 17.52 -24.67
C LYS A 12 -1.41 16.59 -25.35
N LEU A 13 -1.16 15.28 -25.33
CA LEU A 13 -2.03 14.28 -25.96
C LEU A 13 -3.33 14.06 -25.19
N PHE A 14 -3.28 14.05 -23.84
CA PHE A 14 -4.39 13.59 -23.02
C PHE A 14 -5.16 14.69 -22.28
N LYS A 15 -4.72 15.96 -22.33
CA LYS A 15 -5.39 17.06 -21.60
C LYS A 15 -6.87 17.21 -21.91
N THR A 16 -7.29 16.94 -23.16
CA THR A 16 -8.67 17.09 -23.62
C THR A 16 -9.62 16.06 -23.02
N PHE A 17 -9.10 14.90 -22.60
CA PHE A 17 -9.88 13.83 -21.98
C PHE A 17 -10.06 14.03 -20.47
N SER A 18 -9.40 15.03 -19.88
CA SER A 18 -9.44 15.30 -18.44
C SER A 18 -10.05 16.67 -18.17
N ARG A 19 -11.11 16.71 -17.34
CA ARG A 19 -11.72 17.98 -16.89
C ARG A 19 -10.74 18.89 -16.15
N SER A 20 -9.71 18.33 -15.52
CA SER A 20 -8.67 19.08 -14.81
C SER A 20 -7.44 19.34 -15.68
N GLU A 21 -7.48 19.03 -16.98
CA GLU A 21 -6.33 19.14 -17.90
C GLU A 21 -5.09 18.37 -17.38
N LEU A 22 -5.30 17.27 -16.65
CA LEU A 22 -4.24 16.49 -16.01
C LEU A 22 -3.42 17.26 -14.95
N ARG A 23 -3.97 18.36 -14.40
CA ARG A 23 -3.41 19.06 -13.24
C ARG A 23 -3.70 18.29 -11.94
N LEU A 24 -3.14 17.09 -11.86
CA LEU A 24 -3.30 16.20 -10.70
C LEU A 24 -2.11 16.38 -9.76
N PRO A 25 -2.33 16.60 -8.45
CA PRO A 25 -1.24 16.68 -7.47
C PRO A 25 -0.28 15.49 -7.53
N LYS A 26 -0.82 14.27 -7.74
CA LYS A 26 -0.02 13.05 -7.91
C LYS A 26 0.90 13.13 -9.14
N PHE A 27 0.41 13.67 -10.25
CA PHE A 27 1.19 13.82 -11.48
C PHE A 27 2.27 14.88 -11.33
N HIS A 28 1.98 15.99 -10.63
CA HIS A 28 2.97 17.02 -10.30
C HIS A 28 4.11 16.46 -9.44
N ILE A 29 3.79 15.73 -8.37
CA ILE A 29 4.79 15.06 -7.52
C ILE A 29 5.63 14.09 -8.34
N TRP A 30 4.97 13.29 -9.19
CA TRP A 30 5.66 12.33 -10.03
C TRP A 30 6.65 13.02 -11.00
N ARG A 31 6.22 14.12 -11.63
CA ARG A 31 7.02 14.85 -12.62
C ARG A 31 8.22 15.56 -12.01
N TYR A 32 8.04 16.26 -10.89
CA TYR A 32 9.07 17.16 -10.35
C TYR A 32 9.85 16.61 -9.17
N HIS A 33 9.24 15.73 -8.37
CA HIS A 33 9.79 15.32 -7.09
C HIS A 33 10.29 13.88 -7.07
N THR A 34 9.83 12.98 -7.95
CA THR A 34 10.27 11.55 -7.99
C THR A 34 11.79 11.38 -7.96
N ILE A 35 12.52 12.07 -8.84
CA ILE A 35 13.98 11.94 -8.92
C ILE A 35 14.64 12.46 -7.64
N GLN A 36 14.17 13.58 -7.09
CA GLN A 36 14.69 14.16 -5.86
C GLN A 36 14.41 13.25 -4.65
N THR A 37 13.20 12.70 -4.58
CA THR A 37 12.81 11.73 -3.55
C THR A 37 13.66 10.48 -3.64
N ILE A 38 13.92 9.94 -4.84
CA ILE A 38 14.77 8.75 -5.00
C ILE A 38 16.21 9.03 -4.55
N LYS A 39 16.77 10.16 -4.96
CA LYS A 39 18.12 10.55 -4.55
C LYS A 39 18.26 10.73 -3.04
N ARG A 40 17.22 11.23 -2.38
CA ARG A 40 17.24 11.53 -0.95
C ARG A 40 16.93 10.33 -0.07
N TYR A 41 16.00 9.47 -0.49
CA TYR A 41 15.44 8.40 0.34
C TYR A 41 15.66 7.00 -0.23
N GLY A 42 16.26 6.87 -1.41
CA GLY A 42 16.46 5.59 -2.10
C GLY A 42 15.22 5.14 -2.87
N ALA A 43 14.84 3.87 -2.74
CA ALA A 43 13.68 3.35 -3.45
C ALA A 43 12.36 3.96 -2.95
N ILE A 44 11.49 4.40 -3.86
CA ILE A 44 10.15 4.93 -3.52
C ILE A 44 9.29 3.87 -2.83
N ASN A 45 9.53 2.59 -3.11
CA ASN A 45 8.78 1.47 -2.53
C ASN A 45 8.84 1.46 -0.99
N GLY A 46 9.92 1.97 -0.38
CA GLY A 46 10.01 2.10 1.07
C GLY A 46 9.10 3.17 1.67
N LEU A 47 8.53 4.06 0.85
CA LEU A 47 7.66 5.16 1.26
C LEU A 47 6.18 4.91 0.91
N THR A 48 5.83 3.75 0.36
CA THR A 48 4.44 3.44 0.01
C THR A 48 3.63 3.06 1.24
N THR A 49 2.32 3.24 1.18
CA THR A 49 1.38 2.83 2.23
C THR A 49 0.94 1.37 2.09
N GLU A 50 1.52 0.61 1.17
CA GLU A 50 1.09 -0.75 0.81
C GLU A 50 1.09 -1.70 2.01
N THR A 51 2.15 -1.65 2.83
CA THR A 51 2.22 -2.43 4.07
C THR A 51 1.11 -2.04 5.04
N TYR A 52 0.87 -0.74 5.21
CA TYR A 52 -0.18 -0.24 6.11
C TYR A 52 -1.59 -0.62 5.61
N GLU A 53 -1.85 -0.52 4.31
CA GLU A 53 -3.11 -0.91 3.69
C GLU A 53 -3.36 -2.41 3.87
N THR A 54 -2.33 -3.23 3.68
CA THR A 54 -2.40 -4.68 3.90
C THR A 54 -2.67 -5.01 5.36
N LEU A 55 -1.98 -4.35 6.30
CA LEU A 55 -2.23 -4.51 7.73
C LEU A 55 -3.66 -4.11 8.10
N HIS A 56 -4.12 -2.95 7.64
CA HIS A 56 -5.48 -2.48 7.90
C HIS A 56 -6.54 -3.44 7.33
N LYS A 57 -6.32 -3.99 6.13
CA LYS A 57 -7.19 -5.02 5.55
C LYS A 57 -7.27 -6.25 6.44
N ASN A 58 -6.11 -6.78 6.86
CA ASN A 58 -6.02 -8.03 7.61
C ASN A 58 -6.52 -7.92 9.04
N TRP A 59 -6.17 -6.84 9.74
CA TRP A 59 -6.39 -6.72 11.19
C TRP A 59 -7.61 -5.87 11.56
N VAL A 60 -8.09 -5.01 10.66
CA VAL A 60 -9.26 -4.17 10.92
C VAL A 60 -10.44 -4.59 10.05
N LYS A 61 -10.29 -4.57 8.72
CA LYS A 61 -11.43 -4.78 7.81
C LYS A 61 -11.96 -6.22 7.85
N ASN A 62 -11.09 -7.22 7.88
CA ASN A 62 -11.52 -8.62 7.92
C ASN A 62 -12.23 -8.95 9.25
N PRO A 63 -11.66 -8.67 10.44
CA PRO A 63 -12.35 -8.91 11.71
C PRO A 63 -13.63 -8.10 11.86
N TYR A 64 -13.64 -6.84 11.39
CA TYR A 64 -14.85 -6.02 11.36
C TYR A 64 -15.98 -6.69 10.55
N ARG A 65 -15.68 -7.23 9.37
CA ARG A 65 -16.68 -7.93 8.54
C ARG A 65 -17.18 -9.21 9.22
N ILE A 66 -16.28 -10.00 9.80
CA ILE A 66 -16.61 -11.23 10.53
C ILE A 66 -17.56 -10.93 11.70
N SER A 67 -17.37 -9.78 12.37
CA SER A 67 -18.19 -9.40 13.51
C SER A 67 -19.65 -9.07 13.20
N ASN A 68 -20.02 -9.00 11.91
CA ASN A 68 -21.34 -8.56 11.46
C ASN A 68 -21.79 -7.25 12.13
N LYS A 69 -20.84 -6.34 12.40
CA LYS A 69 -21.02 -5.05 13.10
C LYS A 69 -21.57 -5.15 14.53
N LYS A 70 -21.55 -6.31 15.17
CA LYS A 70 -21.97 -6.51 16.57
C LYS A 70 -20.74 -6.65 17.45
N ASN A 71 -20.72 -5.97 18.61
CA ASN A 71 -19.61 -6.05 19.58
C ASN A 71 -18.22 -5.91 18.93
N VAL A 72 -18.11 -4.95 18.00
CA VAL A 72 -17.01 -4.86 17.03
C VAL A 72 -15.63 -4.86 17.70
N LEU A 73 -15.41 -4.00 18.70
CA LEU A 73 -14.09 -3.88 19.34
C LEU A 73 -13.65 -5.18 20.01
N ASP A 74 -14.54 -5.80 20.79
CA ASP A 74 -14.26 -7.05 21.48
C ASP A 74 -13.98 -8.20 20.50
N GLN A 75 -14.76 -8.28 19.42
CA GLN A 75 -14.55 -9.28 18.38
C GLN A 75 -13.25 -9.06 17.61
N ILE A 76 -12.92 -7.81 17.24
CA ILE A 76 -11.65 -7.48 16.58
C ILE A 76 -10.48 -7.90 17.47
N ILE A 77 -10.48 -7.53 18.76
CA ILE A 77 -9.42 -7.88 19.71
C ILE A 77 -9.29 -9.41 19.84
N LYS A 78 -10.42 -10.12 19.97
CA LYS A 78 -10.43 -11.59 20.03
C LYS A 78 -9.85 -12.21 18.76
N THR A 79 -10.31 -11.79 17.58
CA THR A 79 -9.81 -12.33 16.31
C THR A 79 -8.32 -12.09 16.11
N ILE A 80 -7.81 -10.90 16.47
CA ILE A 80 -6.37 -10.59 16.41
C ILE A 80 -5.60 -11.52 17.34
N ARG A 81 -6.06 -11.71 18.60
CA ARG A 81 -5.43 -12.64 19.56
C ARG A 81 -5.38 -14.06 19.03
N TRP A 82 -6.49 -14.57 18.50
CA TRP A 82 -6.56 -15.91 17.90
C TRP A 82 -5.59 -16.08 16.73
N GLN A 83 -5.49 -15.07 15.85
CA GLN A 83 -4.54 -15.08 14.73
C GLN A 83 -3.09 -15.12 15.21
N ILE A 84 -2.73 -14.33 16.24
CA ILE A 84 -1.38 -14.34 16.80
C ILE A 84 -1.03 -15.72 17.38
N ILE A 85 -1.93 -16.30 18.19
CA ILE A 85 -1.74 -17.63 18.79
C ILE A 85 -1.57 -18.68 17.70
N THR A 86 -2.51 -18.77 16.75
CA THR A 86 -2.41 -19.75 15.65
C THR A 86 -1.16 -19.56 14.80
N THR A 87 -0.73 -18.32 14.51
CA THR A 87 0.54 -18.10 13.80
C THR A 87 1.79 -18.49 14.59
N ASN A 88 1.74 -18.44 15.93
CA ASN A 88 2.85 -18.85 16.79
C ASN A 88 2.85 -20.36 17.04
N GLU A 89 1.69 -21.01 17.15
CA GLU A 89 1.57 -22.47 17.23
C GLU A 89 1.97 -23.16 15.91
N LEU A 90 1.77 -22.49 14.78
CA LEU A 90 2.27 -22.91 13.45
C LEU A 90 3.77 -22.62 13.23
N LYS A 91 4.49 -22.09 14.24
CA LYS A 91 5.97 -21.98 14.26
C LYS A 91 6.67 -23.16 14.96
N LYS A 92 6.03 -24.33 15.06
CA LYS A 92 6.80 -25.58 14.83
C LYS A 92 7.21 -25.59 13.36
N PRO A 93 8.42 -26.03 12.99
CA PRO A 93 9.13 -25.56 11.80
C PRO A 93 8.47 -26.07 10.51
N THR A 94 7.41 -25.39 10.09
CA THR A 94 6.79 -25.56 8.77
C THR A 94 6.45 -24.18 8.27
N MET A 95 7.47 -23.61 7.65
CA MET A 95 7.48 -22.54 6.65
C MET A 95 6.13 -22.31 5.93
N LEU A 96 5.19 -21.59 6.55
CA LEU A 96 3.96 -21.13 5.91
C LEU A 96 3.61 -19.71 6.37
N LYS A 97 4.38 -18.75 5.84
CA LYS A 97 4.07 -17.30 5.63
C LYS A 97 5.32 -16.41 5.51
N LEU A 98 6.50 -16.98 5.22
CA LEU A 98 7.63 -16.18 4.75
C LEU A 98 7.46 -15.73 3.29
N ASP A 99 6.57 -16.37 2.52
CA ASP A 99 6.41 -16.08 1.09
C ASP A 99 5.82 -14.69 0.80
N CYS A 100 5.03 -14.12 1.71
CA CYS A 100 4.55 -12.74 1.56
C CYS A 100 5.63 -11.70 1.86
N MET A 101 6.71 -12.07 2.56
CA MET A 101 7.83 -11.17 2.88
C MET A 101 9.04 -11.39 1.97
N ARG A 102 9.14 -12.55 1.29
CA ARG A 102 10.20 -12.81 0.31
C ARG A 102 10.01 -12.11 -1.03
N SER A 103 8.80 -11.64 -1.36
CA SER A 103 8.57 -10.81 -2.55
C SER A 103 8.83 -9.31 -2.31
N LEU A 104 9.25 -8.93 -1.09
CA LEU A 104 9.45 -7.54 -0.67
C LEU A 104 10.93 -7.22 -0.36
N LEU A 105 11.84 -8.18 -0.57
CA LEU A 105 13.30 -8.03 -0.58
C LEU A 105 13.80 -8.40 -1.97
#